data_AF-A0A2E9D6Z5-F1
#
_entry.id   AF-A0A2E9D6Z5-F1
#
_cell.length_a   1.000
_cell.length_b   1.000
_cell.length_c   1.000
_cell.angle_alpha   90.00
_cell.angle_beta   90.00
_cell.angle_gamma   90.00
#
_symmetry.space_group_name_H-M   'P 1'
#
loop_
_entity.id
_entity.type
_entity.pdbx_description
1 polymer ?
#
loop_
_entity_poly.entity_id
_entity_poly.type
_entity_poly.pdbx_seq_one_letter_code
_entity_poly.pdbx_strand_id
1 'polypeptide(L)' 'MPRTHLWNSHPKVFLPVEETGTAMCPYCGATYTLDNG' A
#
# COMPACT_ATOMS: atom_id res chain seq x y z
N MET A 1 -12.82 -24.19 -2.25
CA MET A 1 -11.46 -23.84 -1.76
C MET A 1 -11.55 -22.63 -0.84
N PRO A 2 -10.79 -22.55 0.26
CA PRO A 2 -10.80 -21.37 1.12
C PRO A 2 -10.24 -20.18 0.35
N ARG A 3 -11.08 -19.15 0.19
CA ARG A 3 -10.75 -17.87 -0.42
C ARG A 3 -9.82 -17.14 0.54
N THR A 4 -8.51 -17.35 0.39
CA THR A 4 -7.50 -16.53 1.05
C THR A 4 -7.84 -15.08 0.76
N HIS A 5 -8.15 -14.34 1.82
CA HIS A 5 -8.66 -13.00 1.64
C HIS A 5 -7.53 -12.07 1.17
N LEU A 6 -7.79 -11.28 0.13
CA LEU A 6 -6.84 -10.32 -0.45
C LEU A 6 -6.21 -9.36 0.59
N TRP A 7 -6.92 -9.10 1.69
CA TRP A 7 -6.46 -8.19 2.75
C TRP A 7 -5.25 -8.70 3.56
N ASN A 8 -4.86 -9.98 3.44
CA ASN A 8 -3.64 -10.54 4.03
C ASN A 8 -2.63 -11.04 3.00
N SER A 9 -2.74 -10.62 1.74
CA SER A 9 -1.81 -11.09 0.71
C SER A 9 -0.38 -10.57 0.92
N HIS A 10 -0.16 -9.58 1.79
CA HIS A 10 1.16 -9.11 2.18
C HIS A 10 1.17 -8.57 3.62
N PRO A 11 2.35 -8.51 4.28
CA PRO A 11 2.48 -7.89 5.60
C PRO A 11 2.18 -6.39 5.55
N LYS A 12 1.74 -5.84 6.68
CA LYS A 12 1.59 -4.39 6.85
C LYS A 12 2.97 -3.74 6.77
N VAL A 13 3.11 -2.73 5.91
CA VAL A 13 4.34 -1.97 5.71
C VAL A 13 4.07 -0.47 5.76
N PHE A 14 5.11 0.29 6.10
CA PHE A 14 5.08 1.75 6.09
C PHE A 14 5.63 2.24 4.75
N LEU A 15 4.86 3.07 4.06
CA LEU A 15 5.28 3.72 2.83
C LEU A 15 5.65 5.18 3.13
N PRO A 16 6.80 5.69 2.66
CA PRO A 16 7.26 7.05 2.93
C PRO A 16 6.54 8.09 2.05
N VAL A 17 5.20 8.11 2.07
CA VAL A 17 4.38 9.07 1.29
C VAL A 17 4.56 10.52 1.74
N GLU A 18 5.05 10.74 2.96
CA GLU A 18 5.31 12.05 3.54
C GLU A 18 6.52 12.77 2.92
N GLU A 19 7.52 12.02 2.45
CA GLU A 19 8.75 12.59 1.88
C GLU A 19 8.60 12.91 0.38
N THR A 20 7.94 12.03 -0.36
CA THR A 20 7.81 12.13 -1.83
C THR A 20 6.46 12.64 -2.31
N GLY A 21 5.45 12.71 -1.44
CA GLY A 21 4.05 13.01 -1.79
C GLY A 21 3.31 11.87 -2.49
N THR A 22 4.01 10.83 -2.95
CA THR A 22 3.42 9.63 -3.57
C THR A 22 4.32 8.43 -3.32
N ALA A 23 3.74 7.27 -2.97
CA ALA A 23 4.49 6.03 -2.78
C ALA A 23 3.74 4.83 -3.35
N MET A 24 4.48 3.83 -3.83
CA MET A 24 3.92 2.59 -4.36
C MET A 24 4.22 1.43 -3.41
N CYS A 25 3.22 0.60 -3.13
CA CYS A 25 3.41 -0.60 -2.34
C CYS A 25 4.22 -1.62 -3.16
N PRO A 26 5.38 -2.13 -2.65
CA PRO A 26 6.22 -3.07 -3.39
C PRO A 26 5.60 -4.47 -3.50
N TYR A 27 4.54 -4.76 -2.75
CA TYR A 27 3.90 -6.08 -2.74
C TYR A 27 2.71 -6.16 -3.70
N CYS A 28 1.78 -5.20 -3.59
CA CYS A 28 0.54 -5.21 -4.35
C CYS A 28 0.52 -4.19 -5.50
N GLY A 29 1.52 -3.31 -5.60
CA GLY A 29 1.58 -2.27 -6.64
C GLY A 29 0.59 -1.13 -6.44
N ALA A 30 -0.11 -1.06 -5.30
CA ALA A 30 -1.01 0.04 -5.00
C ALA A 30 -0.24 1.37 -4.86
N THR A 31 -0.69 2.40 -5.57
CA THR A 31 -0.11 3.75 -5.50
C THR A 31 -0.92 4.60 -4.52
N TYR A 32 -0.24 5.16 -3.53
CA TYR A 32 -0.80 6.06 -2.53
C TYR A 32 -0.28 7.46 -2.77
N THR A 33 -1.18 8.43 -2.80
CA THR A 33 -0.85 9.85 -3.00
C THR A 33 -1.30 10.61 -1.75
N LEU A 34 -0.45 11.50 -1.26
CA LEU A 34 -0.75 12.35 -0.11
C LEU A 34 -1.57 13.55 -0.61
N ASP A 35 -2.88 13.56 -0.32
CA ASP A 35 -3.75 14.69 -0.61
C ASP A 35 -3.68 15.69 0.53
N ASN A 36 -3.21 16.91 0.23
CA ASN A 36 -3.05 18.01 1.19
C ASN A 36 -4.31 18.88 1.17
N GLY A 37 -5.42 18.33 1.67
CA GLY A 37 -6.72 18.99 1.77
C GLY A 37 -6.82 19.96 2.95
#